data_AF-A0A7G3G7Z8-F1
#
_entry.id   AF-A0A7G3G7Z8-F1
#
_cell.length_a   1.000
_cell.length_b   1.000
_cell.length_c   1.000
_cell.angle_alpha   90.00
_cell.angle_beta   90.00
_cell.angle_gamma   90.00
#
_symmetry.space_group_name_H-M   'P 1'
#
loop_
_entity.id
_entity.type
_entity.pdbx_description
1 polymer ?
#
loop_
_entity_poly.entity_id
_entity_poly.type
_entity_poly.pdbx_seq_one_letter_code
_entity_poly.pdbx_strand_id
1 'polypeptide(L)'
;MKPAKELLAELEEKGFLFSVFYRGALCWGLPFGLLFSLAISFFERKSYLTATIQILPLALILGAVFGWGLWGVALLQGVKRRQDND
;
A
#
# COMPACT_ATOMS: atom_id res chain seq x y z
N MET A 1 -5.86 -12.97 -10.15
CA MET A 1 -4.93 -11.82 -10.10
C MET A 1 -5.42 -10.83 -11.16
N LYS A 2 -6.04 -9.70 -10.78
CA LYS A 2 -6.51 -8.72 -11.78
C LYS A 2 -5.30 -8.13 -12.51
N PRO A 3 -5.36 -7.91 -13.83
CA PRO A 3 -4.28 -7.26 -14.56
C PRO A 3 -4.02 -5.84 -14.00
N ALA A 4 -2.74 -5.44 -13.95
CA ALA A 4 -2.32 -4.18 -13.31
C ALA A 4 -3.07 -2.94 -13.85
N LYS A 5 -3.46 -2.96 -15.13
CA LYS A 5 -4.23 -1.87 -15.76
C LYS A 5 -5.64 -1.71 -15.18
N GLU A 6 -6.35 -2.82 -14.93
CA GLU A 6 -7.68 -2.78 -14.29
C GLU A 6 -7.60 -2.31 -12.85
N LEU A 7 -6.52 -2.70 -12.16
CA LEU A 7 -6.29 -2.33 -10.77
C LEU A 7 -6.08 -0.84 -10.61
N LEU A 8 -5.36 -0.21 -11.54
CA LEU A 8 -5.12 1.24 -11.55
C LEU A 8 -6.37 2.01 -11.97
N ALA A 9 -7.15 1.53 -12.94
CA ALA A 9 -8.43 2.13 -13.29
C ALA A 9 -9.42 2.11 -12.10
N GLU A 10 -9.50 1.00 -11.38
CA GLU A 10 -10.31 0.89 -10.15
C GLU A 10 -9.85 1.88 -9.06
N LEU A 11 -8.55 2.15 -8.96
CA LEU A 11 -7.99 3.13 -8.02
C LEU A 11 -8.27 4.58 -8.43
N GLU A 12 -8.30 4.86 -9.73
CA GLU A 12 -8.74 6.15 -10.25
C GLU A 12 -10.23 6.39 -9.93
N GLU A 13 -11.09 5.42 -10.19
CA GLU A 13 -12.54 5.52 -9.97
C GLU A 13 -12.94 5.60 -8.49
N LYS A 14 -12.33 4.77 -7.64
CA LYS A 14 -12.65 4.75 -6.19
C LYS A 14 -11.98 5.88 -5.41
N GLY A 15 -11.03 6.57 -6.03
CA GLY A 15 -10.41 7.78 -5.51
C GLY A 15 -9.34 7.57 -4.44
N PHE A 16 -8.79 8.70 -4.00
CA PHE A 16 -7.63 8.78 -3.10
C PHE A 16 -7.81 8.01 -1.79
N LEU A 17 -8.95 8.19 -1.11
CA LEU A 17 -9.20 7.58 0.20
C LEU A 17 -9.18 6.04 0.12
N PHE A 18 -9.76 5.46 -0.92
CA PHE A 18 -9.74 4.01 -1.11
C PHE A 18 -8.33 3.49 -1.39
N SER A 19 -7.54 4.21 -2.18
CA SER A 19 -6.15 3.83 -2.45
C SER A 19 -5.26 3.91 -1.22
N VAL A 20 -5.34 5.01 -0.46
CA VAL A 20 -4.44 5.28 0.67
C VAL A 20 -4.82 4.48 1.91
N PHE A 21 -6.09 4.52 2.32
CA PHE A 21 -6.51 3.88 3.57
C PHE A 21 -6.79 2.39 3.39
N TYR A 22 -7.64 2.04 2.43
CA TYR A 22 -8.05 0.64 2.28
C TYR A 22 -6.95 -0.19 1.64
N ARG A 23 -6.49 0.21 0.45
CA ARG A 23 -5.50 -0.59 -0.28
C ARG A 23 -4.09 -0.41 0.26
N GLY A 24 -3.70 0.81 0.60
CA GLY A 24 -2.40 1.13 1.18
C GLY A 24 -2.28 0.67 2.62
N ALA A 25 -2.87 1.42 3.55
CA ALA A 25 -2.68 1.19 4.99
C ALA A 25 -3.19 -0.19 5.43
N LEU A 26 -4.40 -0.61 5.02
CA LEU A 26 -4.96 -1.89 5.47
C LEU A 26 -4.43 -3.09 4.68
N CYS A 27 -4.48 -3.09 3.34
CA CYS A 27 -4.04 -4.27 2.57
C CYS A 27 -2.52 -4.39 2.48
N TRP A 28 -1.76 -3.30 2.39
CA TRP A 28 -0.29 -3.33 2.29
C TRP A 28 0.42 -3.06 3.61
N GLY A 29 -0.18 -2.33 4.55
CA GLY A 29 0.40 -2.11 5.87
C GLY A 29 0.52 -3.40 6.69
N LEU A 30 -0.41 -4.36 6.57
CA LEU A 30 -0.30 -5.67 7.22
C LEU A 30 0.92 -6.48 6.74
N PRO A 31 1.13 -6.69 5.42
CA PRO A 31 2.36 -7.28 4.88
C PRO A 31 3.64 -6.58 5.33
N PHE A 32 3.66 -5.23 5.29
CA PHE A 32 4.81 -4.48 5.79
C PHE A 32 5.04 -4.75 7.27
N GLY A 33 3.98 -4.75 8.08
CA GLY A 33 4.05 -5.03 9.51
C GLY A 33 4.62 -6.40 9.81
N LEU A 34 4.19 -7.43 9.06
CA LEU A 34 4.75 -8.79 9.16
C LEU A 34 6.24 -8.84 8.78
N LEU A 35 6.64 -8.19 7.69
CA LEU A 35 8.04 -8.17 7.26
C LEU A 35 8.94 -7.45 8.27
N PHE A 36 8.50 -6.30 8.76
CA PHE A 36 9.26 -5.54 9.75
C PHE A 36 9.27 -6.21 11.12
N SER A 37 8.17 -6.82 11.56
CA SER A 37 8.14 -7.55 12.83
C SER A 37 9.03 -8.79 12.77
N LEU A 38 9.09 -9.49 11.63
CA LEU A 38 10.01 -10.59 11.40
C LEU A 38 11.47 -10.10 11.48
N ALA A 39 11.79 -8.99 10.82
CA ALA A 39 13.12 -8.39 10.89
C ALA A 39 13.51 -8.03 12.33
N ILE A 40 12.66 -7.30 13.06
CA ILE A 40 12.92 -6.92 14.46
C ILE A 40 13.07 -8.16 15.35
N SER A 41 12.23 -9.17 15.17
CA SER A 41 12.30 -10.40 15.97
C SER A 41 13.63 -11.13 15.74
N PHE A 42 14.14 -11.10 14.51
CA PHE A 42 15.41 -11.72 14.16
C PHE A 42 16.62 -10.95 14.69
N PHE A 43 16.63 -9.61 14.56
CA PHE A 43 17.76 -8.77 14.96
C PHE A 43 17.80 -8.46 16.47
N GLU A 44 16.65 -8.28 17.11
CA GLU A 44 16.57 -7.85 18.52
C GLU A 44 16.25 -9.00 19.49
N ARG A 45 16.06 -10.25 18.98
CA ARG A 45 15.59 -11.41 19.76
C ARG A 45 14.36 -11.10 20.65
N LYS A 46 13.51 -10.18 20.18
CA LYS A 46 12.26 -9.84 20.86
C LYS A 46 11.17 -10.83 20.50
N SER A 47 10.19 -10.96 21.39
CA SER A 47 8.96 -11.69 21.09
C SER A 47 8.28 -11.10 19.86
N TYR A 48 7.92 -11.97 18.92
CA TYR A 48 7.30 -11.60 17.64
C TYR A 48 6.01 -10.79 17.80
N LEU A 49 5.19 -11.14 18.80
CA LEU A 49 3.96 -10.42 19.10
C LEU A 49 4.26 -8.99 19.56
N THR A 50 5.25 -8.80 20.44
CA THR A 50 5.65 -7.48 20.92
C THR A 50 6.22 -6.62 19.79
N ALA A 51 7.06 -7.21 18.93
CA ALA A 51 7.61 -6.53 17.75
C ALA A 51 6.50 -6.12 16.76
N THR A 52 5.49 -6.97 16.57
CA THR A 52 4.35 -6.70 15.68
C THR A 52 3.51 -5.53 16.19
N ILE A 53 3.18 -5.49 17.48
CA ILE A 53 2.39 -4.39 18.06
C ILE A 53 3.15 -3.07 17.98
N GLN A 54 4.47 -3.09 18.24
CA GLN A 54 5.31 -1.88 18.20
C GLN A 54 5.45 -1.32 16.78
N ILE A 55 5.57 -2.19 15.77
CA ILE A 55 5.78 -1.74 14.39
C ILE A 55 4.48 -1.43 13.65
N LEU A 56 3.32 -1.86 14.17
CA LEU A 56 2.03 -1.70 13.50
C LEU A 56 1.74 -0.26 13.06
N PRO A 57 1.95 0.80 13.88
CA PRO A 57 1.71 2.18 13.44
C PRO A 57 2.60 2.57 12.25
N LEU A 58 3.88 2.21 12.29
CA LEU A 58 4.82 2.50 11.22
C LEU A 58 4.46 1.75 9.94
N ALA A 59 4.04 0.49 10.07
CA ALA A 59 3.64 -0.34 8.96
C ALA A 59 2.38 0.21 8.26
N LEU A 60 1.40 0.70 9.03
CA LEU A 60 0.22 1.39 8.49
C LEU A 60 0.59 2.67 7.74
N ILE A 61 1.51 3.47 8.28
CA ILE A 61 2.01 4.70 7.63
C ILE A 61 2.71 4.36 6.31
N LEU A 62 3.60 3.37 6.31
CA LEU A 62 4.28 2.93 5.09
C LEU A 62 3.30 2.36 4.06
N GLY A 63 2.29 1.62 4.52
CA GLY A 63 1.17 1.18 3.69
C GLY A 63 0.43 2.36 3.07
N ALA A 64 0.12 3.41 3.84
CA ALA A 64 -0.55 4.61 3.34
C ALA A 64 0.29 5.35 2.29
N VAL A 65 1.60 5.52 2.53
CA VAL A 65 2.53 6.14 1.58
C VAL A 65 2.59 5.33 0.28
N PHE A 66 2.63 4.00 0.37
CA PHE A 66 2.59 3.13 -0.81
C PHE A 66 1.26 3.27 -1.58
N GLY A 67 0.13 3.28 -0.87
CA GLY A 67 -1.19 3.50 -1.46
C GLY A 67 -1.34 4.87 -2.13
N TRP A 68 -0.66 5.89 -1.60
CA TRP A 68 -0.61 7.21 -2.21
C TRP A 68 0.19 7.21 -3.53
N GLY A 69 1.36 6.56 -3.53
CA GLY A 69 2.15 6.38 -4.76
C GLY A 69 1.37 5.64 -5.84
N LEU A 70 0.66 4.56 -5.48
CA LEU A 70 -0.20 3.82 -6.40
C LEU A 70 -1.32 4.69 -7.01
N TRP A 71 -1.94 5.56 -6.21
CA TRP A 71 -2.95 6.48 -6.72
C TRP A 71 -2.36 7.51 -7.69
N GLY A 72 -1.17 8.05 -7.38
CA GLY A 72 -0.47 8.94 -8.30
C GLY A 72 -0.15 8.27 -9.65
N VAL A 73 0.29 7.02 -9.62
CA VAL A 73 0.51 6.23 -10.85
C VAL A 73 -0.80 5.99 -11.60
N ALA A 74 -1.89 5.71 -10.91
CA ALA A 74 -3.21 5.54 -11.53
C ALA A 74 -3.65 6.81 -12.27
N LEU A 75 -3.50 7.99 -11.66
CA LEU A 75 -3.80 9.27 -12.31
C LEU A 75 -2.96 9.52 -13.55
N LEU A 76 -1.64 9.27 -13.49
CA LEU A 76 -0.75 9.43 -14.64
C LEU A 76 -1.13 8.49 -15.79
N GLN A 77 -1.52 7.25 -15.49
CA GLN A 77 -2.01 6.31 -16.51
C GLN A 77 -3.37 6.72 -17.07
N GLY A 78 -4.26 7.26 -16.24
CA GLY A 78 -5.55 7.81 -16.66
C GLY A 78 -5.38 8.98 -17.64
N VAL A 79 -4.45 9.91 -17.35
CA VAL A 79 -4.11 11.03 -18.25
C VAL A 79 -3.53 10.51 -19.57
N LYS A 80 -2.54 9.62 -19.51
CA LYS A 80 -1.93 9.04 -20.72
C LYS A 80 -2.97 8.34 -21.61
N ARG A 81 -3.90 7.58 -21.00
CA ARG A 81 -4.95 6.86 -21.73
C ARG A 81 -5.94 7.81 -22.41
N ARG A 82 -6.19 8.99 -21.86
CA ARG A 82 -7.01 10.03 -22.52
C ARG A 82 -6.27 10.64 -23.71
N GLN A 83 -4.98 10.92 -23.55
CA GLN A 83 -4.13 11.44 -24.63
C GLN A 83 -3.96 10.47 -25.80
N ASP A 84 -3.89 9.16 -25.54
CA ASP A 84 -3.76 8.13 -26.59
C ASP A 84 -5.09 7.88 -27.35
N ASN A 85 -6.24 8.35 -26.82
CA ASN A 85 -7.57 8.17 -27.40
C ASN A 85 -8.09 9.40 -28.16
N ASP A 86 -7.40 10.54 -28.06
CA ASP A 86 -7.64 11.77 -28.82
C ASP A 86 -6.78 11.81 -30.10
#